data_AF-A0A7S2PAU4-F1
#
_entry.id   AF-A0A7S2PAU4-F1
#
_cell.length_a   1.000
_cell.length_b   1.000
_cell.length_c   1.000
_cell.angle_alpha   90.00
_cell.angle_beta   90.00
_cell.angle_gamma   90.00
#
_symmetry.space_group_name_H-M   'P 1'
#
loop_
_entity.id
_entity.type
_entity.pdbx_description
1 polymer ?
#
loop_
_entity_poly.entity_id
_entity_poly.type
_entity_poly.pdbx_seq_one_letter_code
_entity_poly.pdbx_strand_id
1 'polypeptide(L)'
;MSDPESAILSALSAEEGSTIADTYAFAASHNFDHNQVVGVSKSLEGDAYVTLKELSTQFFVLQKEANDISTNGSQEVRVLNALVKAGDAGLSIPALQQEVGKDISKIGMGNCLKNKWAKKDKASGNLIAIVSEAKDDVREQLAALQAA
;
A
#
# COMPACT_ATOMS: atom_id res chain seq x y z
N MET A 1 6.07 -13.80 36.44
CA MET A 1 6.30 -13.36 35.05
C MET A 1 7.58 -12.56 35.08
N SER A 2 8.57 -12.90 34.25
CA SER A 2 9.79 -12.07 34.13
C SER A 2 9.39 -10.75 33.50
N ASP A 3 9.85 -9.65 34.07
CA ASP A 3 9.75 -8.33 33.44
C ASP A 3 10.81 -8.21 32.31
N PRO A 4 10.70 -7.20 31.42
CA PRO A 4 11.62 -7.03 30.30
C PRO A 4 13.09 -6.81 30.71
N GLU A 5 13.35 -6.16 31.85
CA GLU A 5 14.71 -5.87 32.31
C GLU A 5 15.43 -7.16 32.71
N SER A 6 14.78 -7.94 33.57
CA SER A 6 15.29 -9.25 33.99
C SER A 6 15.51 -10.19 32.80
N ALA A 7 14.63 -10.13 31.79
CA ALA A 7 14.75 -10.95 30.59
C ALA A 7 15.94 -10.52 29.70
N ILE A 8 16.13 -9.21 29.48
CA ILE A 8 17.25 -8.67 28.70
C ILE A 8 18.58 -9.03 29.36
N LEU A 9 18.72 -8.75 30.66
CA LEU A 9 19.96 -8.99 31.38
C LEU A 9 20.29 -10.49 31.44
N SER A 10 19.29 -11.35 31.67
CA SER A 10 19.49 -12.81 31.66
C SER A 10 19.93 -13.32 30.29
N ALA A 11 19.40 -12.77 29.20
CA ALA A 11 19.78 -13.15 27.84
C ALA A 11 21.22 -12.71 27.51
N LEU A 12 21.64 -11.53 27.98
CA LEU A 12 22.98 -11.01 27.74
C LEU A 12 24.04 -11.62 28.68
N SER A 13 23.64 -12.13 29.85
CA SER A 13 24.56 -12.77 30.80
C SER A 13 24.76 -14.27 30.56
N ALA A 14 24.15 -14.84 29.51
CA ALA A 14 24.19 -16.28 29.26
C ALA A 14 25.62 -16.78 28.96
N GLU A 15 26.32 -16.10 28.05
CA GLU A 15 27.71 -16.38 27.66
C GLU A 15 28.44 -15.06 27.35
N GLU A 16 29.77 -15.06 27.43
CA GLU A 16 30.58 -13.90 27.10
C GLU A 16 30.38 -13.50 25.62
N GLY A 17 29.97 -12.24 25.38
CA GLY A 17 29.68 -11.73 24.04
C GLY A 17 28.27 -12.03 23.54
N SER A 18 27.36 -12.53 24.38
CA SER A 18 25.94 -12.67 24.03
C SER A 18 25.34 -11.34 23.57
N THR A 19 24.53 -11.37 22.53
CA THR A 19 23.86 -10.18 21.98
C THR A 19 22.40 -10.50 21.64
N ILE A 20 21.55 -9.48 21.72
CA ILE A 20 20.19 -9.52 21.19
C ILE A 20 20.23 -8.83 19.84
N ALA A 21 20.10 -9.61 18.76
CA ALA A 21 20.24 -9.10 17.40
C ALA A 21 19.11 -8.14 16.98
N ASP A 22 17.89 -8.38 17.45
CA ASP A 22 16.71 -7.59 17.13
C ASP A 22 15.77 -7.53 18.34
N THR A 23 15.54 -6.33 18.85
CA THR A 23 14.66 -6.06 19.99
C THR A 23 13.18 -6.29 19.66
N TYR A 24 12.79 -6.26 18.38
CA TYR A 24 11.45 -6.60 17.93
C TYR A 24 11.20 -8.10 18.01
N ALA A 25 12.11 -8.91 17.43
CA ALA A 25 12.03 -10.36 17.50
C ALA A 25 12.10 -10.87 18.95
N PHE A 26 12.95 -10.26 19.77
CA PHE A 26 13.05 -10.56 21.20
C PHE A 26 11.75 -10.23 21.97
N ALA A 27 11.16 -9.06 21.74
CA ALA A 27 9.89 -8.71 22.36
C ALA A 27 8.79 -9.72 21.99
N ALA A 28 8.72 -10.12 20.72
CA ALA A 28 7.74 -11.10 20.23
C ALA A 28 7.92 -12.49 20.87
N SER A 29 9.16 -13.00 20.97
CA SER A 29 9.42 -14.33 21.56
C SER A 29 9.15 -14.40 23.06
N HIS A 30 9.29 -13.27 23.76
CA HIS A 30 8.99 -13.14 25.19
C HIS A 30 7.58 -12.61 25.48
N ASN A 31 6.78 -12.34 24.44
CA ASN A 31 5.42 -11.82 24.54
C ASN A 31 5.33 -10.49 25.33
N PHE A 32 6.30 -9.61 25.07
CA PHE A 32 6.35 -8.24 25.60
C PHE A 32 5.91 -7.23 24.55
N ASP A 33 5.42 -6.06 25.00
CA ASP A 33 5.28 -4.92 24.12
C ASP A 33 6.66 -4.41 23.70
N HIS A 34 6.84 -4.16 22.39
CA HIS A 34 8.13 -3.75 21.86
C HIS A 34 8.60 -2.40 22.43
N ASN A 35 7.70 -1.45 22.70
CA ASN A 35 8.10 -0.17 23.29
C ASN A 35 8.58 -0.33 24.73
N GLN A 36 8.04 -1.31 25.47
CA GLN A 36 8.57 -1.63 26.80
C GLN A 36 10.00 -2.15 26.74
N VAL A 37 10.29 -3.09 25.83
CA VAL A 37 11.65 -3.61 25.61
C VAL A 37 12.60 -2.49 25.19
N VAL A 38 12.21 -1.64 24.22
CA VAL A 38 13.02 -0.49 23.78
C VAL A 38 13.25 0.51 24.92
N GLY A 39 12.22 0.81 25.72
CA GLY A 39 12.33 1.71 26.85
C GLY A 39 13.33 1.22 27.89
N VAL A 40 13.21 -0.05 28.29
CA VAL A 40 14.12 -0.69 29.26
C VAL A 40 15.54 -0.78 28.70
N SER A 41 15.71 -1.17 27.43
CA SER A 41 17.01 -1.19 26.76
C SER A 41 17.71 0.17 26.83
N LYS A 42 16.97 1.28 26.63
CA LYS A 42 17.52 2.64 26.72
C LYS A 42 17.86 3.04 28.15
N SER A 43 17.06 2.63 29.14
CA SER A 43 17.38 2.82 30.56
C SER A 43 18.67 2.07 30.94
N LEU A 44 18.79 0.81 30.55
CA LEU A 44 19.99 -0.02 30.78
C LEU A 44 21.22 0.54 30.07
N GLU A 45 21.07 1.12 28.88
CA GLU A 45 22.16 1.82 28.19
C GLU A 45 22.59 3.08 28.94
N GLY A 46 21.63 3.87 29.47
CA GLY A 46 21.91 5.04 30.29
C GLY A 46 22.67 4.72 31.58
N ASP A 47 22.37 3.57 32.17
CA ASP A 47 23.07 3.02 33.35
C ASP A 47 24.35 2.24 33.00
N ALA A 48 24.74 2.22 31.73
CA ALA A 48 25.93 1.54 31.19
C ALA A 48 25.97 0.01 31.40
N TYR A 49 24.81 -0.64 31.56
CA TYR A 49 24.72 -2.11 31.58
C TYR A 49 24.81 -2.74 30.19
N VAL A 50 24.32 -2.03 29.16
CA VAL A 50 24.26 -2.53 27.78
C VAL A 50 24.68 -1.44 26.80
N THR A 51 24.97 -1.82 25.56
CA THR A 51 25.14 -0.90 24.43
C THR A 51 24.10 -1.21 23.37
N LEU A 52 23.52 -0.17 22.75
CA LEU A 52 22.53 -0.34 21.70
C LEU A 52 23.11 0.01 20.33
N LYS A 53 22.57 -0.65 19.32
CA LYS A 53 22.79 -0.32 17.91
C LYS A 53 21.44 -0.21 17.22
N GLU A 54 21.26 0.85 16.45
CA GLU A 54 20.02 1.04 15.68
C GLU A 54 19.93 0.00 14.56
N LEU A 55 18.80 -0.71 14.53
CA LEU A 55 18.37 -1.58 13.44
C LEU A 55 17.08 -1.00 12.89
N SER A 56 17.08 -0.65 11.61
CA SER A 56 15.91 -0.08 10.92
C SER A 56 15.58 -0.92 9.69
N THR A 57 14.30 -1.26 9.52
CA THR A 57 13.79 -2.01 8.38
C THR A 57 12.68 -1.21 7.72
N GLN A 58 12.70 -1.16 6.39
CA GLN A 58 11.72 -0.46 5.57
C GLN A 58 11.02 -1.47 4.67
N PHE A 59 9.71 -1.33 4.53
CA PHE A 59 8.90 -2.15 3.64
C PHE A 59 7.86 -1.26 2.94
N PHE A 60 7.49 -1.64 1.72
CA PHE A 60 6.45 -0.94 0.97
C PHE A 60 5.08 -1.39 1.46
N VAL A 61 4.20 -0.43 1.72
CA VAL A 61 2.81 -0.70 2.09
C VAL A 61 1.91 -0.03 1.08
N LEU A 62 0.95 -0.78 0.54
CA LEU A 62 -0.05 -0.21 -0.34
C LEU A 62 -0.94 0.76 0.42
N GLN A 63 -1.06 1.97 -0.11
CA GLN A 63 -2.03 2.95 0.37
C GLN A 63 -3.46 2.52 0.02
N LYS A 64 -4.45 3.16 0.63
CA LYS A 64 -5.89 2.86 0.43
C LYS A 64 -6.29 2.88 -1.05
N GLU A 65 -5.80 3.84 -1.82
CA GLU A 65 -6.07 3.95 -3.25
C GLU A 65 -5.48 2.77 -4.04
N ALA A 66 -4.23 2.37 -3.75
CA ALA A 66 -3.58 1.24 -4.40
C ALA A 66 -4.31 -0.09 -4.11
N ASN A 67 -4.82 -0.27 -2.88
CA ASN A 67 -5.66 -1.43 -2.56
C ASN A 67 -6.98 -1.43 -3.36
N ASP A 68 -7.61 -0.26 -3.51
CA ASP A 68 -8.81 -0.12 -4.33
C ASP A 68 -8.52 -0.44 -5.80
N ILE A 69 -7.42 0.05 -6.37
CA ILE A 69 -6.99 -0.28 -7.74
C ILE A 69 -6.73 -1.79 -7.90
N SER A 70 -6.06 -2.40 -6.92
CA SER A 70 -5.75 -3.85 -6.95
C SER A 70 -7.01 -4.71 -6.95
N THR A 71 -8.08 -4.23 -6.30
CA THR A 71 -9.37 -4.94 -6.19
C THR A 71 -10.28 -4.65 -7.38
N ASN A 72 -10.45 -3.38 -7.73
CA ASN A 72 -11.51 -2.88 -8.61
C ASN A 72 -10.99 -2.42 -9.99
N GLY A 73 -9.67 -2.52 -10.24
CA GLY A 73 -8.99 -2.06 -11.45
C GLY A 73 -8.59 -0.58 -11.39
N SER A 74 -7.76 -0.11 -12.32
CA SER A 74 -7.36 1.30 -12.38
C SER A 74 -8.49 2.22 -12.79
N GLN A 75 -8.33 3.52 -12.53
CA GLN A 75 -9.35 4.52 -12.82
C GLN A 75 -9.68 4.56 -14.32
N GLU A 76 -8.67 4.46 -15.19
CA GLU A 76 -8.86 4.39 -16.64
C GLU A 76 -9.59 3.12 -17.10
N VAL A 77 -9.28 1.95 -16.53
CA VAL A 77 -9.96 0.71 -16.89
C VAL A 77 -11.42 0.73 -16.43
N ARG A 78 -11.70 1.29 -15.24
CA ARG A 78 -13.08 1.49 -14.78
C ARG A 78 -13.87 2.43 -15.69
N VAL A 79 -13.26 3.54 -16.11
CA VAL A 79 -13.87 4.48 -17.07
C VAL A 79 -14.11 3.78 -18.41
N LEU A 80 -13.12 3.06 -18.94
CA LEU A 80 -13.25 2.33 -20.18
C LEU A 80 -14.40 1.32 -20.12
N ASN A 81 -14.49 0.53 -19.04
CA ASN A 81 -15.55 -0.45 -18.86
C ASN A 81 -16.94 0.20 -18.81
N ALA A 82 -17.08 1.35 -18.15
CA ALA A 82 -18.34 2.11 -18.14
C ALA A 82 -18.72 2.61 -19.55
N LEU A 83 -17.75 3.07 -20.34
CA LEU A 83 -17.98 3.51 -21.73
C LEU A 83 -18.31 2.34 -22.66
N VAL A 84 -17.61 1.21 -22.53
CA VAL A 84 -17.87 -0.01 -23.30
C VAL A 84 -19.29 -0.54 -23.00
N LYS A 85 -19.70 -0.53 -21.72
CA LYS A 85 -21.05 -0.87 -21.30
C LYS A 85 -22.12 0.05 -21.90
N ALA A 86 -21.80 1.33 -22.11
CA ALA A 86 -22.70 2.31 -22.72
C ALA A 86 -22.76 2.21 -24.27
N GLY A 87 -21.80 1.51 -24.89
CA GLY A 87 -21.74 1.32 -26.34
C GLY A 87 -21.62 2.63 -27.12
N ASP A 88 -22.18 2.66 -28.33
CA ASP A 88 -22.06 3.79 -29.27
C ASP A 88 -22.78 5.07 -28.79
N ALA A 89 -23.73 4.95 -27.86
CA ALA A 89 -24.39 6.11 -27.25
C ALA A 89 -23.44 6.90 -26.34
N GLY A 90 -22.43 6.21 -25.78
CA GLY A 90 -21.46 6.78 -24.85
C GLY A 90 -22.09 7.28 -23.56
N LEU A 91 -21.27 7.99 -22.77
CA LEU A 91 -21.69 8.63 -21.54
C LEU A 91 -21.35 10.12 -21.57
N SER A 92 -22.29 10.94 -21.08
CA SER A 92 -21.98 12.32 -20.72
C SER A 92 -21.10 12.34 -19.47
N ILE A 93 -20.35 13.43 -19.26
CA ILE A 93 -19.50 13.56 -18.06
C ILE A 93 -20.30 13.38 -16.75
N PRO A 94 -21.50 13.98 -16.59
CA PRO A 94 -22.32 13.74 -15.40
C PRO A 94 -22.74 12.27 -15.22
N ALA A 95 -23.13 11.59 -16.31
CA ALA A 95 -23.52 10.18 -16.25
C ALA A 95 -22.32 9.27 -15.90
N LEU A 96 -21.15 9.57 -16.45
CA LEU A 96 -19.91 8.86 -16.09
C LEU A 96 -19.54 9.09 -14.62
N GLN A 97 -19.65 10.32 -14.11
CA GLN A 97 -19.41 10.64 -12.70
C GLN A 97 -20.38 9.90 -11.77
N GLN A 98 -21.62 9.69 -12.20
CA GLN A 98 -22.61 8.93 -11.43
C GLN A 98 -22.29 7.42 -11.42
N GLU A 99 -21.79 6.87 -12.53
CA GLU A 99 -21.48 5.43 -12.63
C GLU A 99 -20.19 5.06 -11.87
N VAL A 100 -19.09 5.80 -12.08
CA VAL A 100 -17.76 5.42 -11.54
C VAL A 100 -17.28 6.31 -10.40
N GLY A 101 -17.98 7.40 -10.09
CA GLY A 101 -17.57 8.38 -9.10
C GLY A 101 -16.73 9.53 -9.68
N LYS A 102 -16.79 10.69 -9.02
CA LYS A 102 -16.19 11.93 -9.51
C LYS A 102 -14.68 11.86 -9.70
N ASP A 103 -13.95 11.34 -8.71
CA ASP A 103 -12.48 11.31 -8.74
C ASP A 103 -11.96 10.30 -9.77
N ILE A 104 -12.57 9.12 -9.81
CA ILE A 104 -12.25 8.08 -10.80
C ILE A 104 -12.53 8.58 -12.21
N SER A 105 -13.70 9.19 -12.45
CA SER A 105 -14.03 9.71 -13.78
C SER A 105 -13.05 10.79 -14.25
N LYS A 106 -12.59 11.67 -13.34
CA LYS A 106 -11.69 12.78 -13.69
C LYS A 106 -10.31 12.27 -14.08
N ILE A 107 -9.74 11.36 -13.28
CA ILE A 107 -8.41 10.78 -13.53
C ILE A 107 -8.47 9.83 -14.74
N GLY A 108 -9.41 8.89 -14.70
CA GLY A 108 -9.56 7.84 -15.70
C GLY A 108 -9.89 8.37 -17.09
N MET A 109 -10.71 9.43 -17.21
CA MET A 109 -10.99 10.06 -18.51
C MET A 109 -9.71 10.66 -19.11
N GLY A 110 -8.88 11.34 -18.31
CA GLY A 110 -7.63 11.92 -18.79
C GLY A 110 -6.68 10.86 -19.35
N ASN A 111 -6.53 9.76 -18.62
CA ASN A 111 -5.73 8.60 -19.04
C ASN A 111 -6.31 7.90 -20.28
N CYS A 112 -7.63 7.69 -20.33
CA CYS A 112 -8.31 7.10 -21.50
C CYS A 112 -8.11 7.94 -22.77
N LEU A 113 -8.23 9.27 -22.67
CA LEU A 113 -8.01 10.16 -23.80
C LEU A 113 -6.55 10.16 -24.25
N LYS A 114 -5.61 10.19 -23.30
CA LYS A 114 -4.16 10.13 -23.56
C LYS A 114 -3.77 8.83 -24.26
N ASN A 115 -4.30 7.69 -23.81
CA ASN A 115 -4.03 6.37 -24.36
C ASN A 115 -4.87 6.02 -25.59
N LYS A 116 -5.73 6.96 -26.06
CA LYS A 116 -6.67 6.76 -27.18
C LYS A 116 -7.63 5.59 -26.98
N TRP A 117 -8.07 5.38 -25.75
CA TRP A 117 -9.11 4.38 -25.41
C TRP A 117 -10.51 4.94 -25.48
N ALA A 118 -10.66 6.27 -25.41
CA ALA A 118 -11.93 6.96 -25.56
C ALA A 118 -11.80 8.20 -26.45
N LYS A 119 -12.89 8.62 -27.08
CA LYS A 119 -13.01 9.89 -27.80
C LYS A 119 -14.33 10.57 -27.48
N LYS A 120 -14.37 11.88 -27.67
CA LYS A 120 -15.62 12.63 -27.65
C LYS A 120 -16.32 12.46 -29.01
N ASP A 121 -17.56 11.98 -28.98
CA ASP A 121 -18.40 11.96 -30.15
C ASP A 121 -18.81 13.39 -30.53
N LYS A 122 -18.75 13.68 -31.84
CA LYS A 122 -18.99 15.04 -32.35
C LYS A 122 -20.48 15.37 -32.47
N ALA A 123 -21.34 14.36 -32.58
CA ALA A 123 -22.78 14.55 -32.73
C ALA A 123 -23.47 14.75 -31.37
N SER A 124 -23.17 13.87 -30.41
CA SER A 124 -23.76 13.88 -29.06
C SER A 124 -22.96 14.70 -28.04
N GLY A 125 -21.66 14.87 -28.26
CA GLY A 125 -20.76 15.44 -27.26
C GLY A 125 -20.43 14.48 -26.11
N ASN A 126 -20.90 13.23 -26.16
CA ASN A 126 -20.61 12.21 -25.16
C ASN A 126 -19.21 11.62 -25.34
N LEU A 127 -18.68 11.02 -24.29
CA LEU A 127 -17.48 10.21 -24.36
C LEU A 127 -17.86 8.79 -24.79
N ILE A 128 -17.16 8.23 -25.77
CA ILE A 128 -17.37 6.87 -26.29
C ILE A 128 -16.04 6.10 -26.26
N ALA A 129 -16.10 4.80 -26.04
CA ALA A 129 -14.95 3.92 -26.11
C ALA A 129 -14.47 3.78 -27.57
N ILE A 130 -13.15 3.68 -27.75
CA ILE A 130 -12.50 3.37 -29.03
C ILE A 130 -12.05 1.90 -29.05
N VAL A 131 -11.70 1.36 -27.88
CA VAL A 131 -11.27 -0.02 -27.68
C VAL A 131 -12.28 -0.73 -26.77
N SER A 132 -12.45 -2.04 -26.97
CA SER A 132 -13.32 -2.87 -26.12
C SER A 132 -12.64 -3.32 -24.84
N GLU A 133 -11.32 -3.42 -24.85
CA GLU A 133 -10.49 -3.87 -23.74
C GLU A 133 -9.16 -3.12 -23.73
N ALA A 134 -8.59 -2.95 -22.55
CA ALA A 134 -7.25 -2.42 -22.35
C ALA A 134 -6.59 -3.14 -21.18
N LYS A 135 -5.26 -3.25 -21.26
CA LYS A 135 -4.45 -3.84 -20.21
C LYS A 135 -4.36 -2.89 -19.02
N ASP A 136 -4.58 -3.41 -17.81
CA ASP A 136 -4.47 -2.66 -16.56
C ASP A 136 -3.04 -2.70 -16.03
N ASP A 137 -2.13 -1.95 -16.65
CA ASP A 137 -0.72 -1.92 -16.27
C ASP A 137 -0.51 -1.43 -14.83
N VAL A 138 -1.37 -0.53 -14.33
CA VAL A 138 -1.28 -0.01 -12.96
C VAL A 138 -1.58 -1.12 -11.95
N ARG A 139 -2.62 -1.91 -12.20
CA ARG A 139 -2.95 -3.05 -11.35
C ARG A 139 -1.85 -4.11 -11.36
N GLU A 140 -1.26 -4.41 -12.52
CA GLU A 140 -0.16 -5.37 -12.60
C GLU A 140 1.09 -4.91 -11.83
N GLN A 141 1.43 -3.62 -11.93
CA GLN A 141 2.54 -3.05 -11.17
C GLN A 141 2.29 -3.11 -9.66
N LEU A 142 1.06 -2.84 -9.22
CA LEU A 142 0.70 -2.95 -7.80
C LEU A 142 0.72 -4.39 -7.31
N ALA A 143 0.25 -5.35 -8.11
CA ALA A 143 0.32 -6.77 -7.78
C ALA A 143 1.76 -7.26 -7.65
N ALA A 144 2.67 -6.80 -8.51
CA ALA A 144 4.09 -7.12 -8.42
C ALA A 144 4.73 -6.57 -7.13
N LEU A 145 4.32 -5.38 -6.68
CA LEU A 145 4.80 -4.79 -5.42
C LEU A 145 4.24 -5.49 -4.17
N GLN A 146 3.08 -6.15 -4.24
CA GLN A 146 2.53 -6.93 -3.13
C GLN A 146 3.18 -8.30 -2.98
N ALA A 147 3.74 -8.85 -4.06
CA ALA A 147 4.39 -10.16 -4.08
C ALA A 147 5.89 -10.12 -3.73
N ALA A 148 6.46 -8.92 -3.60
CA ALA A 148 7.86 -8.66 -3.25
C ALA A 148 8.03 -8.46 -1.75
#